data_AF-A0A966TMR5-F1
#
_entry.id   AF-A0A966TMR5-F1
#
_cell.length_a   1.000
_cell.length_b   1.000
_cell.length_c   1.000
_cell.angle_alpha   90.00
_cell.angle_beta   90.00
_cell.angle_gamma   90.00
#
_symmetry.space_group_name_H-M   'P 1'
#
loop_
_entity.id
_entity.type
_entity.pdbx_description
1 polymer ?
#
loop_
_entity_poly.entity_id
_entity_poly.type
_entity_poly.pdbx_seq_one_letter_code
_entity_poly.pdbx_strand_id
1 'polypeptide(L)' 'MLSFASQIRIACDTAKNSTARVSGLEAPRFADDE' A
#
# COMPACT_ATOMS: atom_id res chain seq x y z
N MET A 1 -4.76 18.35 -2.48
CA MET A 1 -3.64 17.50 -2.01
C MET A 1 -4.18 16.66 -0.87
N LEU A 2 -3.93 15.35 -0.86
CA LEU A 2 -4.43 14.45 0.19
C LEU A 2 -3.73 14.77 1.53
N SER A 3 -4.34 14.38 2.65
CA SER A 3 -3.71 14.51 3.97
C SER A 3 -2.38 13.76 4.02
N PHE A 4 -1.48 14.16 4.93
CA PHE A 4 -0.19 13.49 5.08
C PHE A 4 -0.35 11.99 5.38
N ALA A 5 -1.28 11.62 6.27
CA ALA A 5 -1.59 10.22 6.57
C ALA A 5 -2.03 9.44 5.31
N SER A 6 -2.89 10.02 4.48
CA SER A 6 -3.30 9.39 3.22
C SER A 6 -2.15 9.24 2.22
N GLN A 7 -1.20 10.18 2.19
CA GLN A 7 0.00 10.03 1.33
C GLN A 7 0.88 8.86 1.79
N ILE A 8 1.06 8.68 3.10
CA ILE A 8 1.81 7.55 3.66
C ILE A 8 1.12 6.22 3.30
N ARG A 9 -0.20 6.12 3.49
CA ARG A 9 -0.97 4.91 3.12
C ARG A 9 -0.80 4.55 1.65
N ILE A 10 -0.88 5.54 0.75
CA ILE A 10 -0.68 5.32 -0.69
C ILE A 10 0.73 4.81 -1.00
N ALA A 11 1.76 5.33 -0.32
CA ALA A 11 3.13 4.85 -0.51
C ALA A 11 3.27 3.38 -0.08
N CYS A 12 2.69 3.00 1.07
CA CYS A 12 2.65 1.63 1.55
C CYS A 12 1.88 0.70 0.58
N ASP A 13 0.70 1.13 0.10
CA ASP A 13 -0.09 0.45 -0.93
C ASP A 13 0.69 0.22 -2.21
N THR A 14 1.42 1.23 -2.66
CA THR A 14 2.23 1.14 -3.87
C THR A 14 3.32 0.09 -3.72
N ALA A 15 4.03 0.07 -2.59
CA ALA A 15 5.10 -0.89 -2.32
C ALA A 15 4.58 -2.34 -2.26
N LYS A 16 3.51 -2.60 -1.49
CA LYS A 16 2.96 -3.96 -1.35
C LYS A 16 2.34 -4.47 -2.65
N ASN A 17 1.59 -3.64 -3.36
CA ASN A 17 0.94 -4.03 -4.61
C ASN A 17 1.95 -4.25 -5.75
N SER A 18 2.98 -3.40 -5.86
CA SER A 18 4.02 -3.59 -6.88
C SER A 18 4.82 -4.87 -6.65
N THR A 19 5.22 -5.13 -5.40
CA THR A 19 5.94 -6.36 -5.03
C THR A 19 5.09 -7.61 -5.28
N ALA A 20 3.82 -7.59 -4.90
CA ALA A 20 2.87 -8.68 -5.15
C ALA A 20 2.72 -8.97 -6.65
N ARG A 21 2.56 -7.92 -7.47
CA ARG A 21 2.48 -8.05 -8.94
C ARG A 21 3.72 -8.69 -9.54
N VAL A 22 4.92 -8.27 -9.12
CA VAL A 22 6.19 -8.79 -9.68
C VAL A 22 6.44 -10.23 -9.22
N SER A 23 6.07 -10.58 -8.00
CA SER A 23 6.27 -11.92 -7.45
C SER A 23 5.16 -12.92 -7.79
N GLY A 24 4.05 -12.47 -8.39
CA GLY A 24 2.89 -13.31 -8.67
C GLY A 24 2.13 -13.76 -7.40
N LEU A 25 2.35 -13.06 -6.29
CA LEU A 25 1.68 -13.31 -5.01
C LEU A 25 0.47 -12.37 -4.84
N GLU A 26 -0.45 -12.74 -3.97
CA GLU A 26 -1.52 -11.84 -3.57
C GLU A 26 -0.98 -10.75 -2.64
N ALA A 27 -1.40 -9.50 -2.86
CA ALA A 27 -0.97 -8.39 -2.03
C ALA A 27 -1.57 -8.49 -0.62
N PRO A 28 -0.76 -8.38 0.45
CA PRO A 28 -1.27 -8.45 1.81
C PRO A 28 -2.18 -7.25 2.10
N ARG A 29 -3.32 -7.50 2.76
CA ARG A 29 -4.26 -6.46 3.19
C ARG A 29 -4.03 -6.17 4.67
N PHE A 30 -3.66 -4.94 4.98
CA PHE A 30 -3.52 -4.44 6.34
C PHE A 30 -4.66 -3.45 6.61
N ALA A 31 -5.08 -3.35 7.87
CA ALA A 31 -6.00 -2.30 8.29
C ALA A 31 -5.22 -0.98 8.32
N ASP A 32 -5.87 0.08 7.85
CA ASP A 32 -5.31 1.43 7.76
C ASP A 32 -5.86 2.28 8.92
N ASP A 33 -5.55 1.88 10.16
CA ASP A 33 -6.08 2.47 11.40
C ASP A 33 -5.36 3.76 11.83
N GLU A 34 -4.35 4.18 11.06
CA GLU A 34 -3.62 5.44 11.20
C GLU A 34 -4.31 6.64 10.51
#